data_AF-A0A2D3WLE9-F1
#
_entry.id   AF-A0A2D3WLE9-F1
#
_cell.length_a   1.000
_cell.length_b   1.000
_cell.length_c   1.000
_cell.angle_alpha   90.00
_cell.angle_beta   90.00
_cell.angle_gamma   90.00
#
_symmetry.space_group_name_H-M   'P 1'
#
loop_
_entity.id
_entity.type
_entity.pdbx_description
1 polymer ?
#
loop_
_entity_poly.entity_id
_entity_poly.type
_entity_poly.pdbx_seq_one_letter_code
_entity_poly.pdbx_strand_id
1 'polypeptide(L)'
;MKQSAFGFLLFWAFSLVWAQSPFVLTGLKSYTPVVAIESGKVDKKIKPMILEEMERISKELGIDTKSDTSRAFAFDIKRISVGETIAIKVDLMVSENLQRPQEREQLFVLSYADTHVFVPEDLEEDLMDAVDEMLAKFASQYEEDNSKTLTVKSASEHIPFATKMHYETDYKKALGKAKKEQKLLMVFMSTNYCPWCRKLENRVLSREDIDKDIKAQFVPLMLNFSEKNFPSQFNDIAITPVLYILDPQTEKIENTFVGYNNHESFLQFLKQVAGHARKQ
;
A
#
# COMPACT_ATOMS: atom_id res chain seq x y z
N MET A 1 13.71 16.44 -52.44
CA MET A 1 14.38 16.82 -51.17
C MET A 1 13.46 17.75 -50.39
N LYS A 2 13.45 17.59 -49.06
CA LYS A 2 12.72 18.32 -48.00
C LYS A 2 11.43 17.66 -47.48
N GLN A 3 11.70 16.65 -46.65
CA GLN A 3 11.12 16.32 -45.35
C GLN A 3 9.91 17.16 -44.90
N SER A 4 8.77 16.50 -44.70
CA SER A 4 7.79 16.88 -43.69
C SER A 4 7.90 15.87 -42.55
N ALA A 5 8.47 16.30 -41.44
CA ALA A 5 8.53 15.53 -40.20
C ALA A 5 7.19 15.72 -39.48
N PHE A 6 6.29 14.75 -39.65
CA PHE A 6 5.09 14.66 -38.82
C PHE A 6 5.53 14.12 -37.46
N GLY A 7 5.78 15.04 -36.52
CA GLY A 7 6.09 14.73 -35.14
C GLY A 7 4.90 14.02 -34.50
N PHE A 8 4.98 12.70 -34.39
CA PHE A 8 4.15 11.95 -33.47
C PHE A 8 4.60 12.33 -32.05
N LEU A 9 3.80 13.17 -31.42
CA LEU A 9 3.81 13.44 -29.98
C LEU A 9 3.80 12.10 -29.25
N LEU A 10 4.97 11.70 -28.76
CA LEU A 10 5.11 10.74 -27.67
C LEU A 10 4.44 11.38 -26.45
N PHE A 11 3.15 11.12 -26.30
CA PHE A 11 2.46 11.23 -25.02
C PHE A 11 3.14 10.22 -24.10
N TRP A 12 4.16 10.69 -23.40
CA TRP A 12 4.74 10.02 -22.24
C TRP A 12 3.61 9.98 -21.21
N ALA A 13 2.79 8.94 -21.26
CA ALA A 13 1.92 8.57 -20.17
C ALA A 13 2.86 8.26 -19.01
N PHE A 14 3.10 9.28 -18.17
CA PHE A 14 3.55 9.09 -16.81
C PHE A 14 2.50 8.16 -16.20
N SER A 15 2.80 6.86 -16.19
CA SER A 15 2.17 5.92 -15.30
C SER A 15 2.41 6.48 -13.91
N LEU A 16 1.39 7.15 -13.38
CA LEU A 16 1.27 7.44 -11.97
C LEU A 16 1.18 6.08 -11.29
N VAL A 17 2.36 5.51 -11.04
CA VAL A 17 2.55 4.47 -10.06
C VAL A 17 2.17 5.16 -8.75
N TRP A 18 0.93 4.92 -8.30
CA TRP A 18 0.54 5.20 -6.94
C TRP A 18 1.48 4.38 -6.07
N ALA A 19 2.58 4.98 -5.63
CA ALA A 19 3.56 4.36 -4.76
C ALA A 19 2.87 4.17 -3.40
N GLN A 20 2.25 3.00 -3.21
CA GLN A 20 1.67 2.59 -1.94
C GLN A 20 2.80 2.26 -0.97
N SER A 21 2.60 2.62 0.30
CA SER A 21 3.64 2.63 1.32
C SER A 21 4.07 1.18 1.68
N PRO A 22 5.35 0.79 1.53
CA PRO A 22 5.84 -0.58 1.81
C PRO A 22 5.99 -0.89 3.31
N PHE A 23 5.28 -0.16 4.17
CA PHE A 23 5.56 -0.06 5.59
C PHE A 23 4.62 -0.93 6.45
N VAL A 24 5.10 -1.41 7.62
CA VAL A 24 4.30 -2.15 8.61
C VAL A 24 4.39 -1.45 9.95
N LEU A 25 3.23 -1.15 10.54
CA LEU A 25 3.12 -0.49 11.85
C LEU A 25 2.77 -1.46 12.99
N THR A 26 2.74 -2.77 12.72
CA THR A 26 2.49 -3.80 13.73
C THR A 26 3.53 -3.72 14.85
N GLY A 27 3.06 -3.60 16.09
CA GLY A 27 3.94 -3.56 17.27
C GLY A 27 4.64 -2.23 17.51
N LEU A 28 4.29 -1.17 16.76
CA LEU A 28 4.66 0.20 17.10
C LEU A 28 3.87 0.63 18.35
N LYS A 29 4.54 0.64 19.50
CA LYS A 29 3.93 0.97 20.81
C LYS A 29 4.28 2.36 21.30
N SER A 30 5.34 2.94 20.76
CA SER A 30 5.91 4.19 21.23
C SER A 30 6.76 4.86 20.15
N TYR A 31 6.81 6.19 20.18
CA TYR A 31 7.70 7.05 19.40
C TYR A 31 7.79 8.44 20.04
N THR A 32 8.79 9.24 19.67
CA THR A 32 8.82 10.68 19.98
C THR A 32 8.26 11.49 18.80
N PRO A 33 7.20 12.30 18.97
CA PRO A 33 6.75 13.25 17.95
C PRO A 33 7.79 14.34 17.70
N VAL A 34 8.10 14.60 16.43
CA VAL A 34 9.08 15.61 16.01
C VAL A 34 8.52 16.41 14.84
N VAL A 35 8.72 17.73 14.87
CA VAL A 35 8.39 18.60 13.74
C VAL A 35 9.60 19.45 13.40
N ALA A 36 10.12 19.26 12.20
CA ALA A 36 11.20 20.03 11.59
C ALA A 36 10.63 20.90 10.46
N ILE A 37 10.99 22.18 10.48
CA ILE A 37 10.51 23.18 9.51
C ILE A 37 11.73 23.97 9.04
N GLU A 38 12.20 23.74 7.81
CA GLU A 38 13.37 24.43 7.24
C GLU A 38 13.00 25.72 6.47
N SER A 39 11.72 26.08 6.43
CA SER A 39 11.25 27.25 5.69
C SER A 39 11.30 28.52 6.53
N GLY A 40 12.22 29.44 6.21
CA GLY A 40 12.35 30.76 6.85
C GLY A 40 11.16 31.71 6.75
N LYS A 41 9.97 31.22 6.34
CA LYS A 41 8.70 31.96 6.21
C LYS A 41 7.47 31.20 6.75
N VAL A 42 7.61 29.99 7.29
CA VAL A 42 6.50 29.32 7.98
C VAL A 42 6.45 29.85 9.41
N ASP A 43 5.27 30.28 9.86
CA ASP A 43 5.10 30.84 11.21
C ASP A 43 5.53 29.79 12.24
N LYS A 44 6.28 30.24 13.26
CA LYS A 44 6.69 29.40 14.38
C LYS A 44 5.48 28.85 15.16
N LYS A 45 4.31 29.46 15.03
CA LYS A 45 3.04 29.01 15.62
C LYS A 45 2.49 27.72 15.00
N ILE A 46 2.87 27.39 13.78
CA ILE A 46 2.37 26.18 13.11
C ILE A 46 2.99 24.92 13.74
N LYS A 47 4.27 24.98 14.12
CA LYS A 47 4.96 23.85 14.76
C LYS A 47 4.21 23.27 15.98
N PRO A 48 3.80 24.06 16.99
CA PRO A 48 3.06 23.52 18.12
C PRO A 48 1.68 22.99 17.73
N MET A 49 1.01 23.53 16.71
CA MET A 49 -0.28 23.01 16.22
C MET A 49 -0.11 21.60 15.64
N ILE A 50 0.90 21.39 14.80
CA ILE A 50 1.21 20.07 14.24
C ILE A 50 1.57 19.08 15.36
N LEU A 51 2.35 19.50 16.36
CA LEU A 51 2.69 18.64 17.51
C LEU A 51 1.44 18.25 18.32
N GLU A 52 0.52 19.19 18.56
CA GLU A 52 -0.74 18.92 19.26
C GLU A 52 -1.58 17.88 18.51
N GLU A 53 -1.66 18.01 17.19
CA GLU A 53 -2.40 17.09 16.33
C GLU A 53 -1.77 15.69 16.29
N MET A 54 -0.43 15.61 16.23
CA MET A 54 0.30 14.36 16.38
C MET A 54 0.00 13.70 17.74
N GLU A 55 0.06 14.45 18.84
CA GLU A 55 -0.24 13.94 20.17
C GLU A 55 -1.70 13.46 20.31
N ARG A 56 -2.65 14.19 19.70
CA ARG A 56 -4.07 13.80 19.65
C ARG A 56 -4.23 12.43 18.99
N ILE A 57 -3.68 12.26 17.78
CA ILE A 57 -3.72 11.00 17.05
C ILE A 57 -2.99 9.88 17.80
N SER A 58 -1.80 10.12 18.35
CA SER A 58 -1.08 9.11 19.15
C SER A 58 -1.92 8.62 20.32
N LYS A 59 -2.62 9.53 21.01
CA LYS A 59 -3.49 9.20 22.15
C LYS A 59 -4.69 8.37 21.72
N GLU A 60 -5.33 8.70 20.61
CA GLU A 60 -6.45 7.93 20.04
C GLU A 60 -6.02 6.49 19.68
N LEU A 61 -4.81 6.35 19.12
CA LEU A 61 -4.22 5.05 18.76
C LEU A 61 -3.63 4.28 19.95
N GLY A 62 -3.54 4.91 21.14
CA GLY A 62 -2.94 4.30 22.33
C GLY A 62 -1.41 4.11 22.24
N ILE A 63 -0.73 4.97 21.46
CA ILE A 63 0.72 4.97 21.29
C ILE A 63 1.36 5.89 22.34
N ASP A 64 2.40 5.42 23.02
CA ASP A 64 3.12 6.21 24.02
C ASP A 64 4.11 7.19 23.36
N THR A 65 3.95 8.49 23.65
CA THR A 65 4.79 9.57 23.10
C THR A 65 5.91 10.05 24.01
N LYS A 66 6.01 9.51 25.24
CA LYS A 66 6.85 10.10 26.30
C LYS A 66 8.05 9.23 26.71
N SER A 67 7.94 7.91 26.56
CA SER A 67 8.93 6.98 27.12
C SER A 67 10.03 6.54 26.16
N ASP A 68 9.83 6.66 24.85
CA ASP A 68 10.71 6.07 23.83
C ASP A 68 11.47 7.13 23.05
N THR A 69 12.79 7.17 23.25
CA THR A 69 13.72 8.07 22.55
C THR A 69 14.41 7.41 21.35
N SER A 70 14.14 6.12 21.09
CA SER A 70 14.80 5.35 20.02
C SER A 70 14.11 5.49 18.66
N ARG A 71 12.85 5.97 18.68
CA ARG A 71 12.01 6.15 17.50
C ARG A 71 11.51 7.58 17.40
N ALA A 72 11.56 8.14 16.21
CA ALA A 72 10.97 9.45 15.93
C ALA A 72 9.82 9.28 14.92
N PHE A 73 8.65 9.81 15.27
CA PHE A 73 7.57 10.06 14.33
C PHE A 73 7.66 11.52 13.94
N ALA A 74 8.11 11.80 12.73
CA ALA A 74 8.61 13.10 12.33
C ALA A 74 7.87 13.67 11.13
N PHE A 75 7.41 14.91 11.25
CA PHE A 75 7.16 15.77 10.10
C PHE A 75 8.44 16.54 9.74
N ASP A 76 8.82 16.50 8.48
CA ASP A 76 9.89 17.32 7.89
C ASP A 76 9.31 18.17 6.75
N ILE A 77 9.32 19.49 6.94
CA ILE A 77 8.61 20.45 6.09
C ILE A 77 9.61 21.40 5.43
N LYS A 78 9.64 21.39 4.09
CA LYS A 78 10.61 22.12 3.28
C LYS A 78 9.97 22.86 2.12
N ARG A 79 10.59 23.97 1.73
CA ARG A 79 10.31 24.62 0.44
C ARG A 79 11.17 23.99 -0.63
N ILE A 80 10.57 23.63 -1.75
CA ILE A 80 11.26 23.11 -2.93
C ILE A 80 10.93 23.97 -4.15
N SER A 81 11.88 24.05 -5.09
CA SER A 81 11.65 24.70 -6.39
C SER A 81 11.24 23.63 -7.40
N VAL A 82 10.05 23.79 -7.99
CA VAL A 82 9.56 22.92 -9.07
C VAL A 82 9.41 23.80 -10.32
N GLY A 83 10.46 23.81 -11.14
CA GLY A 83 10.61 24.81 -12.20
C GLY A 83 10.73 26.22 -11.59
N GLU A 84 9.86 27.13 -12.01
CA GLU A 84 9.80 28.52 -11.52
C GLU A 84 8.87 28.69 -10.30
N THR A 85 8.15 27.65 -9.90
CA THR A 85 7.18 27.70 -8.80
C THR A 85 7.81 27.19 -7.49
N ILE A 86 7.49 27.85 -6.38
CA ILE A 86 7.85 27.38 -5.04
C ILE A 86 6.73 26.48 -4.53
N ALA A 87 7.06 25.23 -4.23
CA ALA A 87 6.16 24.27 -3.60
C ALA A 87 6.60 23.96 -2.16
N ILE A 88 5.68 23.42 -1.36
CA ILE A 88 5.94 22.86 -0.04
C ILE A 88 6.00 21.35 -0.19
N LYS A 89 7.05 20.76 0.38
CA LYS A 89 7.21 19.33 0.55
C LYS A 89 7.04 19.01 2.03
N VAL A 90 6.12 18.09 2.32
CA VAL A 90 5.84 17.57 3.65
C VAL A 90 6.15 16.08 3.64
N ASP A 91 7.12 15.67 4.45
CA ASP A 91 7.42 14.27 4.67
C ASP A 91 6.95 13.86 6.08
N LEU A 92 6.19 12.78 6.19
CA LEU A 92 5.83 12.15 7.46
C LEU A 92 6.55 10.81 7.56
N MET A 93 7.35 10.59 8.60
CA MET A 93 8.17 9.38 8.72
C MET A 93 8.14 8.80 10.14
N VAL A 94 8.17 7.47 10.24
CA VAL A 94 8.58 6.78 11.47
C VAL A 94 9.99 6.25 11.22
N SER A 95 10.94 6.72 12.03
CA SER A 95 12.34 6.30 11.97
C SER A 95 12.80 5.68 13.27
N GLU A 96 13.67 4.69 13.19
CA GLU A 96 14.22 3.98 14.35
C GLU A 96 15.73 3.82 14.19
N ASN A 97 16.47 4.02 15.28
CA ASN A 97 17.90 3.68 15.33
C ASN A 97 18.05 2.33 16.04
N LEU A 98 18.36 1.29 15.27
CA LEU A 98 18.61 -0.05 15.79
C LEU A 98 20.12 -0.27 15.98
N GLN A 99 20.50 -0.78 17.16
CA GLN A 99 21.85 -1.29 17.36
C GLN A 99 21.87 -2.79 17.10
N ARG A 100 22.71 -3.24 16.16
CA ARG A 100 22.91 -4.68 15.96
C ARG A 100 23.77 -5.22 17.10
N PRO A 101 23.37 -6.26 17.84
CA PRO A 101 24.11 -6.72 19.01
C PRO A 101 25.56 -7.19 18.72
N GLN A 102 25.84 -7.59 17.47
CA GLN A 102 27.12 -8.21 17.08
C GLN A 102 28.09 -7.26 16.36
N GLU A 103 27.60 -6.13 15.84
CA GLU A 103 28.37 -5.16 15.06
C GLU A 103 27.96 -3.81 15.64
N ARG A 104 28.85 -3.02 16.24
CA ARG A 104 28.56 -1.72 16.89
C ARG A 104 28.10 -0.63 15.90
N GLU A 105 27.37 -1.02 14.86
CA GLU A 105 26.85 -0.20 13.80
C GLU A 105 25.40 0.15 14.12
N GLN A 106 25.09 1.45 14.02
CA GLN A 106 23.74 1.95 14.16
C GLN A 106 23.06 1.88 12.80
N LEU A 107 21.97 1.12 12.72
CA LEU A 107 21.15 1.02 11.53
C LEU A 107 19.96 1.96 11.67
N PHE A 108 19.87 2.92 10.76
CA PHE A 108 18.70 3.77 10.61
C PHE A 108 17.65 3.01 9.77
N VAL A 109 16.46 2.82 10.34
CA VAL A 109 15.36 2.12 9.70
C VAL A 109 14.18 3.06 9.55
N LEU A 110 13.58 3.09 8.35
CA LEU A 110 12.31 3.74 8.10
C LEU A 110 11.18 2.71 8.20
N SER A 111 10.36 2.85 9.22
CA SER A 111 9.18 2.00 9.48
C SER A 111 7.89 2.60 8.93
N TYR A 112 7.92 3.85 8.48
CA TYR A 112 6.86 4.55 7.76
C TYR A 112 7.44 5.73 6.98
N ALA A 113 6.90 6.01 5.79
CA ALA A 113 7.14 7.24 5.06
C ALA A 113 5.92 7.56 4.18
N ASP A 114 5.51 8.82 4.22
CA ASP A 114 4.56 9.42 3.30
C ASP A 114 5.10 10.81 2.89
N THR A 115 4.88 11.18 1.63
CA THR A 115 5.37 12.45 1.07
C THR A 115 4.23 13.13 0.34
N HIS A 116 3.94 14.36 0.73
CA HIS A 116 2.99 15.24 0.06
C HIS A 116 3.70 16.49 -0.48
N VAL A 117 3.34 16.90 -1.71
CA VAL A 117 3.91 18.09 -2.35
C VAL A 117 2.78 18.91 -2.96
N PHE A 118 2.72 20.18 -2.60
CA PHE A 118 1.69 21.11 -3.06
C PHE A 118 2.25 22.52 -3.25
N VAL A 119 1.56 23.31 -4.07
CA VAL A 119 1.83 24.75 -4.22
C VAL A 119 0.81 25.47 -3.34
N PRO A 120 1.24 26.22 -2.30
CA PRO A 120 0.30 26.81 -1.36
C PRO A 120 -0.40 28.04 -1.96
N GLU A 121 -1.73 28.09 -1.84
CA GLU A 121 -2.52 29.30 -1.99
C GLU A 121 -2.59 30.06 -0.65
N ASP A 122 -2.90 29.34 0.43
CA ASP A 122 -2.73 29.76 1.83
C ASP A 122 -1.81 28.77 2.55
N LEU A 123 -0.60 29.23 2.88
CA LEU A 123 0.43 28.35 3.43
C LEU A 123 0.05 27.72 4.78
N GLU A 124 -0.74 28.39 5.61
CA GLU A 124 -1.10 27.86 6.93
C GLU A 124 -2.23 26.83 6.79
N GLU A 125 -3.28 27.18 6.07
CA GLU A 125 -4.44 26.30 5.82
C GLU A 125 -4.04 25.05 5.04
N ASP A 126 -3.40 25.22 3.87
CA ASP A 126 -3.02 24.11 2.99
C ASP A 126 -2.03 23.14 3.68
N LEU A 127 -1.18 23.66 4.57
CA LEU A 127 -0.24 22.83 5.32
C LEU A 127 -0.94 22.01 6.41
N MET A 128 -1.90 22.60 7.12
CA MET A 128 -2.68 21.87 8.12
C MET A 128 -3.55 20.79 7.47
N ASP A 129 -4.16 21.07 6.31
CA ASP A 129 -4.91 20.08 5.53
C ASP A 129 -4.03 18.88 5.13
N ALA A 130 -2.80 19.14 4.65
CA ALA A 130 -1.85 18.08 4.33
C ALA A 130 -1.45 17.27 5.58
N VAL A 131 -1.22 17.92 6.72
CA VAL A 131 -0.89 17.25 7.98
C VAL A 131 -2.03 16.32 8.43
N ASP A 132 -3.27 16.80 8.40
CA ASP A 132 -4.45 16.05 8.79
C ASP A 132 -4.66 14.83 7.89
N GLU A 133 -4.53 14.99 6.57
CA GLU A 133 -4.64 13.89 5.61
C GLU A 133 -3.56 12.81 5.87
N MET A 134 -2.31 13.22 6.06
CA MET A 134 -1.19 12.30 6.28
C MET A 134 -1.32 11.57 7.62
N LEU A 135 -1.75 12.25 8.68
CA LEU A 135 -2.00 11.63 9.98
C LEU A 135 -3.20 10.68 9.96
N ALA A 136 -4.26 11.02 9.23
CA ALA A 136 -5.40 10.13 9.04
C ALA A 136 -4.99 8.84 8.30
N LYS A 137 -4.17 8.95 7.25
CA LYS A 137 -3.60 7.78 6.54
C LYS A 137 -2.74 6.92 7.48
N PHE A 138 -1.87 7.54 8.27
CA PHE A 138 -1.07 6.84 9.26
C PHE A 138 -1.95 6.11 10.29
N ALA A 139 -2.96 6.79 10.84
CA ALA A 139 -3.88 6.23 11.83
C ALA A 139 -4.66 5.05 11.26
N SER A 140 -5.24 5.20 10.08
CA SER A 140 -5.94 4.12 9.37
C SER A 140 -5.02 2.90 9.18
N GLN A 141 -3.80 3.11 8.67
CA GLN A 141 -2.84 2.02 8.51
C GLN A 141 -2.46 1.38 9.85
N TYR A 142 -2.30 2.17 10.91
CA TYR A 142 -1.96 1.68 12.24
C TYR A 142 -3.07 0.80 12.83
N GLU A 143 -4.33 1.25 12.76
CA GLU A 143 -5.49 0.51 13.24
C GLU A 143 -5.67 -0.79 12.48
N GLU A 144 -5.56 -0.75 11.15
CA GLU A 144 -5.58 -1.94 10.31
C GLU A 144 -4.45 -2.90 10.67
N ASP A 145 -3.26 -2.35 10.97
CA ASP A 145 -2.09 -3.14 11.30
C ASP A 145 -2.14 -3.79 12.68
N ASN A 146 -2.95 -3.26 13.60
CA ASN A 146 -3.03 -3.65 15.01
C ASN A 146 -4.44 -4.06 15.50
N SER A 147 -5.46 -4.10 14.63
CA SER A 147 -6.83 -4.50 15.00
C SER A 147 -6.91 -5.97 15.48
N LYS A 148 -7.61 -6.19 16.61
CA LYS A 148 -7.78 -7.52 17.23
C LYS A 148 -8.71 -8.47 16.46
N THR A 149 -9.36 -8.01 15.38
CA THR A 149 -10.22 -8.84 14.51
C THR A 149 -9.43 -9.80 13.62
N LEU A 150 -8.13 -9.90 13.87
CA LEU A 150 -7.28 -10.98 13.38
C LEU A 150 -6.79 -11.75 14.58
N THR A 151 -7.67 -12.56 15.16
CA THR A 151 -7.22 -13.73 15.92
C THR A 151 -6.44 -14.63 14.96
N VAL A 152 -5.16 -14.31 14.78
CA VAL A 152 -4.14 -15.25 14.40
C VAL A 152 -4.12 -16.24 15.56
N LYS A 153 -4.95 -17.27 15.45
CA LYS A 153 -4.71 -18.49 16.20
C LYS A 153 -3.31 -18.93 15.81
N SER A 154 -2.48 -18.93 16.84
CA SER A 154 -1.12 -19.43 16.92
C SER A 154 -0.87 -20.60 15.97
N ALA A 155 0.36 -20.62 15.44
CA ALA A 155 1.02 -21.76 14.83
C ALA A 155 0.54 -23.13 15.37
N SER A 156 -0.41 -23.75 14.66
CA SER A 156 -0.68 -25.19 14.67
C SER A 156 -1.61 -25.50 13.51
N GLU A 157 -1.13 -26.32 12.58
CA GLU A 157 -1.78 -26.83 11.36
C GLU A 157 -1.92 -25.83 10.19
N HIS A 158 -0.94 -25.84 9.28
CA HIS A 158 -1.02 -25.14 8.01
C HIS A 158 -2.07 -25.80 7.09
N ILE A 159 -3.33 -25.36 7.18
CA ILE A 159 -4.25 -25.48 6.04
C ILE A 159 -3.86 -24.41 5.02
N PRO A 160 -3.50 -24.77 3.77
CA PRO A 160 -3.18 -23.78 2.73
C PRO A 160 -4.35 -22.81 2.55
N PHE A 161 -4.07 -21.50 2.48
CA PHE A 161 -5.09 -20.44 2.35
C PHE A 161 -6.09 -20.74 1.21
N ALA A 162 -5.59 -21.20 0.07
CA ALA A 162 -6.42 -21.60 -1.07
C ALA A 162 -7.46 -22.66 -0.70
N THR A 163 -7.09 -23.67 0.09
CA THR A 163 -8.02 -24.71 0.56
C THR A 163 -9.08 -24.12 1.49
N LYS A 164 -8.67 -23.26 2.43
CA LYS A 164 -9.57 -22.60 3.39
C LYS A 164 -10.59 -21.72 2.69
N MET A 165 -10.17 -20.97 1.67
CA MET A 165 -11.02 -20.02 0.96
C MET A 165 -11.69 -20.61 -0.29
N HIS A 166 -11.43 -21.88 -0.61
CA HIS A 166 -11.91 -22.57 -1.82
C HIS A 166 -11.44 -21.92 -3.13
N TYR A 167 -10.19 -21.47 -3.18
CA TYR A 167 -9.58 -20.96 -4.40
C TYR A 167 -9.04 -22.14 -5.22
N GLU A 168 -9.10 -22.00 -6.54
CA GLU A 168 -8.43 -22.96 -7.42
C GLU A 168 -6.91 -22.85 -7.25
N THR A 169 -6.19 -23.93 -7.55
CA THR A 169 -4.71 -23.97 -7.50
C THR A 169 -4.08 -24.44 -8.82
N ASP A 170 -4.91 -24.73 -9.82
CA ASP A 170 -4.50 -25.12 -11.16
C ASP A 170 -5.01 -24.10 -12.17
N TYR A 171 -4.10 -23.53 -12.96
CA TYR A 171 -4.43 -22.47 -13.91
C TYR A 171 -5.43 -22.94 -14.97
N LYS A 172 -5.22 -24.13 -15.57
CA LYS A 172 -6.07 -24.62 -16.66
C LYS A 172 -7.49 -24.89 -16.18
N LYS A 173 -7.62 -25.47 -14.99
CA LYS A 173 -8.91 -25.72 -14.33
C LYS A 173 -9.63 -24.43 -14.02
N ALA A 174 -8.94 -23.46 -13.43
CA ALA A 174 -9.53 -22.16 -13.09
C ALA A 174 -9.97 -21.40 -14.35
N LEU A 175 -9.17 -21.41 -15.40
CA LEU A 175 -9.49 -20.80 -16.69
C LEU A 175 -10.73 -21.44 -17.33
N GLY A 176 -10.82 -22.78 -17.34
CA GLY A 176 -11.99 -23.50 -17.84
C GLY A 176 -13.26 -23.16 -17.06
N LYS A 177 -13.15 -23.04 -15.72
CA LYS A 177 -14.23 -22.61 -14.85
C LYS A 177 -14.67 -21.17 -15.12
N ALA A 178 -13.71 -20.26 -15.27
CA ALA A 178 -13.96 -18.85 -15.58
C ALA A 178 -14.70 -18.68 -16.92
N LYS A 179 -14.28 -19.41 -17.97
CA LYS A 179 -14.98 -19.45 -19.27
C LYS A 179 -16.42 -19.95 -19.14
N LYS A 180 -16.65 -21.01 -18.35
CA LYS A 180 -17.97 -21.61 -18.16
C LYS A 180 -18.91 -20.73 -17.32
N GLU A 181 -18.38 -20.11 -16.27
CA GLU A 181 -19.14 -19.24 -15.36
C GLU A 181 -19.30 -17.81 -15.89
N GLN A 182 -18.67 -17.47 -17.03
CA GLN A 182 -18.64 -16.11 -17.59
C GLN A 182 -18.15 -15.07 -16.58
N LYS A 183 -17.14 -15.45 -15.79
CA LYS A 183 -16.49 -14.60 -14.79
C LYS A 183 -15.05 -14.33 -15.17
N LEU A 184 -14.53 -13.18 -14.76
CA LEU A 184 -13.11 -12.88 -14.87
C LEU A 184 -12.29 -13.83 -13.98
N LEU A 185 -11.04 -14.09 -14.37
CA LEU A 185 -10.13 -14.92 -13.58
C LEU A 185 -9.27 -14.01 -12.69
N MET A 186 -9.34 -14.18 -11.37
CA MET A 186 -8.47 -13.47 -10.43
C MET A 186 -7.33 -14.39 -9.99
N VAL A 187 -6.11 -14.09 -10.39
CA VAL A 187 -4.90 -14.86 -10.03
C VAL A 187 -4.17 -14.15 -8.91
N PHE A 188 -4.09 -14.77 -7.73
CA PHE A 188 -3.26 -14.34 -6.63
C PHE A 188 -1.94 -15.11 -6.63
N MET A 189 -0.83 -14.42 -6.87
CA MET A 189 0.51 -15.00 -6.81
C MET A 189 1.15 -14.78 -5.44
N SER A 190 1.62 -15.88 -4.85
CA SER A 190 2.32 -15.91 -3.56
C SER A 190 3.65 -16.67 -3.66
N THR A 191 4.42 -16.73 -2.57
CA THR A 191 5.60 -17.60 -2.43
C THR A 191 5.62 -18.29 -1.06
N ASN A 192 6.35 -19.42 -0.96
CA ASN A 192 6.45 -20.23 0.26
C ASN A 192 6.87 -19.42 1.50
N TYR A 193 7.66 -18.36 1.33
CA TYR A 193 8.14 -17.52 2.42
C TYR A 193 7.93 -16.03 2.10
N CYS A 194 6.67 -15.60 2.14
CA CYS A 194 6.29 -14.19 1.93
C CYS A 194 5.44 -13.68 3.11
N PRO A 195 6.00 -12.87 4.02
CA PRO A 195 5.25 -12.26 5.12
C PRO A 195 4.09 -11.38 4.64
N TRP A 196 4.30 -10.64 3.55
CA TRP A 196 3.32 -9.74 2.94
C TRP A 196 2.13 -10.46 2.31
N CYS A 197 2.38 -11.60 1.68
CA CYS A 197 1.36 -12.47 1.13
C CYS A 197 0.49 -13.01 2.25
N ARG A 198 1.11 -13.46 3.35
CA ARG A 198 0.39 -13.87 4.57
C ARG A 198 -0.41 -12.72 5.18
N LYS A 199 0.08 -11.48 5.11
CA LYS A 199 -0.66 -10.28 5.55
C LYS A 199 -1.89 -10.07 4.66
N LEU A 200 -1.73 -10.11 3.34
CA LEU A 200 -2.86 -9.94 2.40
C LEU A 200 -3.91 -11.05 2.53
N GLU A 201 -3.47 -12.31 2.57
CA GLU A 201 -4.30 -13.49 2.81
C GLU A 201 -5.13 -13.33 4.08
N ASN A 202 -4.47 -13.13 5.22
CA ASN A 202 -5.17 -13.13 6.51
C ASN A 202 -5.97 -11.86 6.75
N ARG A 203 -5.52 -10.69 6.27
CA ARG A 203 -6.10 -9.40 6.67
C ARG A 203 -7.13 -8.85 5.68
N VAL A 204 -7.01 -9.21 4.40
CA VAL A 204 -7.87 -8.67 3.34
C VAL A 204 -8.67 -9.79 2.71
N LEU A 205 -8.00 -10.77 2.10
CA LEU A 205 -8.68 -11.82 1.33
C LEU A 205 -9.52 -12.76 2.19
N SER A 206 -9.21 -12.90 3.49
CA SER A 206 -9.99 -13.75 4.41
C SER A 206 -11.24 -13.08 4.98
N ARG A 207 -11.44 -11.78 4.75
CA ARG A 207 -12.62 -11.06 5.24
C ARG A 207 -13.86 -11.50 4.45
N GLU A 208 -14.98 -11.68 5.16
CA GLU A 208 -16.21 -12.21 4.58
C GLU A 208 -16.79 -11.31 3.47
N ASP A 209 -16.75 -9.99 3.67
CA ASP A 209 -17.22 -9.01 2.69
C ASP A 209 -16.38 -9.06 1.41
N ILE A 210 -15.04 -9.13 1.55
CA ILE A 210 -14.11 -9.26 0.44
C ILE A 210 -14.28 -10.59 -0.30
N ASP A 211 -14.27 -11.71 0.42
CA ASP A 211 -14.37 -13.04 -0.18
C ASP A 211 -15.68 -13.22 -0.95
N LYS A 212 -16.78 -12.67 -0.41
CA LYS A 212 -18.08 -12.65 -1.07
C LYS A 212 -18.04 -11.86 -2.38
N ASP A 213 -17.47 -10.66 -2.35
CA ASP A 213 -17.35 -9.82 -3.55
C ASP A 213 -16.45 -10.46 -4.61
N ILE A 214 -15.32 -11.05 -4.18
CA ILE A 214 -14.43 -11.80 -5.07
C ILE A 214 -15.18 -12.93 -5.76
N LYS A 215 -15.84 -13.81 -5.00
CA LYS A 215 -16.51 -15.00 -5.56
C LYS A 215 -17.74 -14.67 -6.41
N ALA A 216 -18.37 -13.52 -6.15
CA ALA A 216 -19.47 -13.03 -6.97
C ALA A 216 -19.00 -12.62 -8.37
N GLN A 217 -17.80 -12.03 -8.47
CA GLN A 217 -17.32 -11.38 -9.70
C GLN A 217 -16.25 -12.19 -10.45
N PHE A 218 -15.49 -13.01 -9.74
CA PHE A 218 -14.30 -13.69 -10.24
C PHE A 218 -14.32 -15.18 -9.92
N VAL A 219 -13.54 -15.92 -10.71
CA VAL A 219 -13.01 -17.22 -10.29
C VAL A 219 -11.66 -16.97 -9.61
N PRO A 220 -11.53 -17.17 -8.29
CA PRO A 220 -10.27 -16.95 -7.60
C PRO A 220 -9.33 -18.15 -7.76
N LEU A 221 -8.09 -17.87 -8.11
CA LEU A 221 -7.00 -18.82 -8.31
C LEU A 221 -5.81 -18.35 -7.49
N MET A 222 -5.18 -19.25 -6.73
CA MET A 222 -3.93 -18.98 -6.02
C MET A 222 -2.81 -19.82 -6.62
N LEU A 223 -1.71 -19.18 -6.99
CA LEU A 223 -0.53 -19.82 -7.56
C LEU A 223 0.74 -19.44 -6.79
N ASN A 224 1.76 -20.27 -6.91
CA ASN A 224 3.01 -20.14 -6.19
C ASN A 224 4.18 -19.93 -7.17
N PHE A 225 4.85 -18.78 -7.07
CA PHE A 225 6.02 -18.48 -7.92
C PHE A 225 7.14 -19.53 -7.76
N SER A 226 7.27 -20.14 -6.58
CA SER A 226 8.32 -21.13 -6.31
C SER A 226 8.11 -22.44 -7.09
N GLU A 227 6.89 -22.74 -7.52
CA GLU A 227 6.55 -23.99 -8.23
C GLU A 227 6.76 -23.89 -9.75
N LYS A 228 6.92 -22.67 -10.29
CA LYS A 228 7.16 -22.36 -11.72
C LYS A 228 6.16 -23.03 -12.70
N ASN A 229 5.02 -23.47 -12.21
CA ASN A 229 3.99 -24.15 -13.00
C ASN A 229 2.83 -23.20 -13.30
N PHE A 230 3.11 -22.17 -14.09
CA PHE A 230 2.13 -21.17 -14.51
C PHE A 230 2.58 -20.49 -15.82
N PRO A 231 1.64 -19.89 -16.59
CA PRO A 231 1.96 -19.16 -17.82
C PRO A 231 3.05 -18.10 -17.66
N SER A 232 3.91 -17.95 -18.67
CA SER A 232 5.06 -17.03 -18.62
C SER A 232 4.68 -15.57 -18.46
N GLN A 233 3.47 -15.17 -18.82
CA GLN A 233 2.95 -13.81 -18.67
C GLN A 233 2.90 -13.32 -17.21
N PHE A 234 2.98 -14.22 -16.22
CA PHE A 234 3.06 -13.84 -14.81
C PHE A 234 4.49 -13.59 -14.32
N ASN A 235 5.52 -13.84 -15.16
CA ASN A 235 6.92 -13.60 -14.79
C ASN A 235 7.34 -12.13 -14.90
N ASP A 236 6.56 -11.29 -15.58
CA ASP A 236 6.93 -9.90 -15.86
C ASP A 236 6.98 -9.05 -14.58
N ILE A 237 6.18 -9.42 -13.57
CA ILE A 237 6.21 -8.80 -12.23
C ILE A 237 6.68 -9.85 -11.22
N ALA A 238 8.00 -9.92 -11.00
CA ALA A 238 8.63 -10.82 -10.04
C ALA A 238 8.53 -10.33 -8.57
N ILE A 239 7.40 -9.72 -8.21
CA ILE A 239 7.14 -9.17 -6.87
C ILE A 239 5.91 -9.89 -6.29
N THR A 240 5.94 -10.21 -5.00
CA THR A 240 4.80 -10.79 -4.29
C THR A 240 4.46 -10.01 -3.02
N PRO A 241 3.18 -9.95 -2.62
CA PRO A 241 2.01 -10.48 -3.32
C PRO A 241 1.65 -9.69 -4.59
N VAL A 242 1.05 -10.33 -5.58
CA VAL A 242 0.44 -9.65 -6.73
C VAL A 242 -0.85 -10.37 -7.12
N LEU A 243 -1.90 -9.60 -7.44
CA LEU A 243 -3.11 -10.10 -8.07
C LEU A 243 -3.19 -9.64 -9.51
N TYR A 244 -3.63 -10.55 -10.39
CA TYR A 244 -3.95 -10.27 -11.78
C TYR A 244 -5.43 -10.52 -12.01
N ILE A 245 -6.08 -9.66 -12.79
CA ILE A 245 -7.41 -9.89 -13.32
C ILE A 245 -7.26 -10.18 -14.81
N LEU A 246 -7.77 -11.32 -15.24
CA LEU A 246 -7.69 -11.77 -16.62
C LEU A 246 -9.07 -11.94 -17.22
N ASP A 247 -9.20 -11.55 -18.48
CA ASP A 247 -10.27 -12.01 -19.34
C ASP A 247 -10.03 -13.50 -19.67
N PRO A 248 -10.93 -14.42 -19.28
CA PRO A 248 -10.74 -15.83 -19.52
C PRO A 248 -10.78 -16.19 -21.01
N GLN A 249 -11.40 -15.39 -21.89
CA GLN A 249 -11.51 -15.70 -23.31
C GLN A 249 -10.22 -15.37 -24.06
N THR A 250 -9.66 -14.20 -23.79
CA THR A 250 -8.44 -13.72 -24.46
C THR A 250 -7.15 -14.04 -23.69
N GLU A 251 -7.28 -14.45 -22.42
CA GLU A 251 -6.18 -14.67 -21.46
C GLU A 251 -5.33 -13.41 -21.21
N LYS A 252 -5.82 -12.22 -21.61
CA LYS A 252 -5.15 -10.95 -21.37
C LYS A 252 -5.35 -10.50 -19.92
N ILE A 253 -4.28 -9.93 -19.37
CA ILE A 253 -4.30 -9.25 -18.07
C ILE A 253 -4.93 -7.87 -18.28
N GLU A 254 -6.12 -7.66 -17.72
CA GLU A 254 -6.86 -6.40 -17.78
C GLU A 254 -6.46 -5.47 -16.64
N ASN A 255 -6.18 -6.03 -15.46
CA ASN A 255 -5.75 -5.25 -14.29
C ASN A 255 -4.73 -6.00 -13.45
N THR A 256 -3.92 -5.22 -12.73
CA THR A 256 -2.93 -5.71 -11.76
C THR A 256 -3.08 -4.97 -10.44
N PHE A 257 -2.90 -5.69 -9.35
CA PHE A 257 -2.83 -5.14 -8.00
C PHE A 257 -1.56 -5.69 -7.35
N VAL A 258 -0.59 -4.82 -7.12
CA VAL A 258 0.74 -5.20 -6.65
C VAL A 258 0.87 -4.85 -5.16
N GLY A 259 1.46 -5.76 -4.40
CA GLY A 259 1.75 -5.57 -2.99
C GLY A 259 0.55 -5.82 -2.07
N TYR A 260 0.77 -5.50 -0.79
CA TYR A 260 -0.29 -5.47 0.21
C TYR A 260 -0.86 -4.06 0.25
N ASN A 261 -2.17 -3.91 0.07
CA ASN A 261 -2.89 -2.70 0.45
C ASN A 261 -3.99 -3.04 1.44
N ASN A 262 -4.52 -2.02 2.08
CA ASN A 262 -5.55 -2.19 3.08
C ASN A 262 -6.93 -2.52 2.51
N HIS A 263 -7.89 -2.75 3.41
CA HIS A 263 -9.25 -3.20 3.08
C HIS A 263 -9.96 -2.23 2.14
N GLU A 264 -9.92 -0.93 2.41
CA GLU A 264 -10.58 0.08 1.58
C GLU A 264 -9.98 0.17 0.18
N SER A 265 -8.65 0.18 0.10
CA SER A 265 -7.94 0.20 -1.19
C SER A 265 -8.27 -1.04 -2.03
N PHE A 266 -8.38 -2.21 -1.41
CA PHE A 266 -8.77 -3.43 -2.10
C PHE A 266 -10.25 -3.40 -2.54
N LEU A 267 -11.15 -2.86 -1.71
CA LEU A 267 -12.55 -2.64 -2.09
C LEU A 267 -12.69 -1.69 -3.28
N GLN A 268 -11.93 -0.60 -3.31
CA GLN A 268 -11.91 0.33 -4.43
C GLN A 268 -11.43 -0.35 -5.71
N PHE A 269 -10.37 -1.17 -5.62
CA PHE A 269 -9.90 -1.99 -6.72
C PHE A 269 -10.99 -2.93 -7.25
N LEU A 270 -11.66 -3.70 -6.39
CA LEU A 270 -12.76 -4.58 -6.80
C LEU A 270 -13.88 -3.81 -7.51
N LYS A 271 -14.27 -2.63 -6.98
CA LYS A 271 -15.29 -1.77 -7.59
C LYS A 271 -14.88 -1.26 -8.98
N GLN A 272 -13.63 -0.84 -9.13
CA GLN A 272 -13.09 -0.33 -10.39
C GLN A 272 -13.09 -1.39 -11.49
N VAL A 273 -12.65 -2.61 -11.13
CA VAL A 273 -12.60 -3.76 -12.04
C VAL A 273 -14.02 -4.20 -12.42
N ALA A 274 -14.93 -4.31 -11.44
CA ALA A 274 -16.33 -4.69 -11.69
C ALA A 274 -17.08 -3.67 -12.57
N GLY A 275 -16.75 -2.38 -12.47
CA GLY A 275 -17.32 -1.33 -13.29
C GLY A 275 -16.90 -1.39 -14.76
N HIS A 276 -15.68 -1.86 -15.05
CA HIS A 276 -15.20 -2.08 -16.42
C HIS A 276 -15.78 -3.35 -17.04
N ALA A 277 -15.88 -4.43 -16.26
CA ALA A 277 -16.42 -5.72 -16.73
C ALA A 277 -17.89 -5.68 -17.17
N ARG A 278 -18.69 -4.72 -16.69
CA ARG A 278 -20.12 -4.56 -17.07
C ARG A 278 -20.34 -3.67 -18.30
N LYS A 279 -19.31 -2.99 -18.79
CA LYS A 279 -19.41 -2.04 -19.91
C LYS A 279 -18.89 -2.61 -21.24
N GLN A 280 -18.29 -3.81 -21.20
CA GLN A 280 -17.87 -4.59 -22.35
C GLN A 280 -18.87 -5.71 -22.60
#